data_AF-A0A9E5DFI8-F1
#
_entry.id   AF-A0A9E5DFI8-F1
#
_cell.length_a   1.000
_cell.length_b   1.000
_cell.length_c   1.000
_cell.angle_alpha   90.00
_cell.angle_beta   90.00
_cell.angle_gamma   90.00
#
_symmetry.space_group_name_H-M   'P 1'
#
loop_
_entity.id
_entity.type
_entity.pdbx_description
1 polymer ?
#
loop_
_entity_poly.entity_id
_entity_poly.type
_entity_poly.pdbx_seq_one_letter_code
_entity_poly.pdbx_strand_id
1 'polypeptide(L)'
;MRQRSLVFDGGVRIVDTPFVKIEQGSILAKTVYVYIGQLEESILNNTLPLPGRVVLGSTGVVKAIESIGVEGFVGSYLIVSPISRHNVLAYNADGLLTSYTAIKPEYILEEHLEANPFMAIKPLVAHGVELGSEAGGVVVVSGCGVTALSSALTVLREGLGEPILYCEGYSKPALQLGLNTVKHVSNLPERVDVLVLTEPGVSVNYKLLKLLHPRRIVVSPLSFTAWIPVDPGVEKIEVVYKDRVRVVKPQLTEVLVREIARNIRVVKIDDVEKAIGLLPPRGLGFIVSLE
;
A
#
# COMPACT_ATOMS: atom_id res chain seq x y z
N MET A 1 15.28 20.53 15.59
CA MET A 1 14.70 19.55 16.52
C MET A 1 15.32 18.21 16.17
N ARG A 2 15.78 17.42 17.16
CA ARG A 2 16.28 16.07 16.88
C ARG A 2 15.11 15.21 16.39
N GLN A 3 15.34 14.45 15.33
CA GLN A 3 14.36 13.61 14.67
C GLN A 3 14.79 12.17 14.87
N ARG A 4 13.89 11.33 15.40
CA ARG A 4 14.08 9.89 15.45
C ARG A 4 13.34 9.26 14.30
N SER A 5 14.02 8.36 13.58
CA SER A 5 13.42 7.62 12.47
C SER A 5 13.64 6.12 12.63
N LEU A 6 12.61 5.34 12.31
CA LEU A 6 12.70 3.90 12.20
C LEU A 6 13.19 3.53 10.80
N VAL A 7 14.40 3.01 10.71
CA VAL A 7 15.10 2.79 9.45
C VAL A 7 15.35 1.30 9.25
N PHE A 8 15.20 0.83 8.02
CA PHE A 8 15.72 -0.45 7.58
C PHE A 8 17.02 -0.28 6.79
N ASP A 9 18.08 -0.99 7.21
CA ASP A 9 19.37 -1.08 6.52
C ASP A 9 20.02 -2.44 6.81
N GLY A 10 19.49 -3.49 6.17
CA GLY A 10 19.80 -4.89 6.50
C GLY A 10 19.21 -5.37 7.84
N GLY A 11 18.47 -4.50 8.53
CA GLY A 11 17.79 -4.73 9.80
C GLY A 11 17.13 -3.45 10.30
N VAL A 12 16.23 -3.58 11.27
CA VAL A 12 15.51 -2.43 11.86
C VAL A 12 16.38 -1.75 12.90
N ARG A 13 16.52 -0.42 12.81
CA ARG A 13 17.24 0.40 13.79
C ARG A 13 16.64 1.79 13.93
N ILE A 14 16.87 2.41 15.09
CA ILE A 14 16.59 3.83 15.30
C ILE A 14 17.78 4.64 14.84
N VAL A 15 17.50 5.69 14.07
CA VAL A 15 18.50 6.68 13.66
C VAL A 15 18.06 8.04 14.15
N ASP A 16 18.93 8.69 14.91
CA ASP A 16 18.78 10.09 15.30
C ASP A 16 19.39 10.99 14.23
N THR A 17 18.60 11.88 13.65
CA THR A 17 19.06 12.94 12.75
C THR A 17 18.91 14.32 13.40
N PRO A 18 19.89 15.22 13.23
CA PRO A 18 19.88 16.52 13.89
C PRO A 18 18.84 17.50 13.29
N PHE A 19 18.47 17.33 12.03
CA PHE A 19 17.49 18.15 11.32
C PHE A 19 16.83 17.39 10.15
N VAL A 20 15.59 17.78 9.81
CA VAL A 20 14.92 17.38 8.57
C VAL A 20 15.44 18.28 7.46
N LYS A 21 16.00 17.71 6.38
CA LYS A 21 16.34 18.48 5.19
C LYS A 21 15.07 18.74 4.38
N ILE A 22 14.69 20.00 4.20
CA ILE A 22 13.53 20.39 3.40
C ILE A 22 14.06 20.97 2.08
N GLU A 23 13.70 20.33 0.98
CA GLU A 23 14.05 20.82 -0.35
C GLU A 23 12.97 21.77 -0.87
N GLN A 24 13.34 22.68 -1.77
CA GLN A 24 12.37 23.57 -2.42
C GLN A 24 11.25 22.76 -3.08
N GLY A 25 10.00 23.18 -2.89
CA GLY A 25 8.82 22.44 -3.35
C GLY A 25 8.37 21.33 -2.40
N SER A 26 8.92 21.23 -1.19
CA SER A 26 8.52 20.25 -0.16
C SER A 26 7.80 20.91 1.00
N ILE A 27 7.08 20.09 1.76
CA ILE A 27 6.33 20.47 2.96
C ILE A 27 6.96 19.79 4.16
N LEU A 28 7.34 20.56 5.16
CA LEU A 28 7.67 20.03 6.48
C LEU A 28 6.38 19.66 7.19
N ALA A 29 6.30 18.42 7.64
CA ALA A 29 5.14 17.93 8.37
C ALA A 29 5.54 17.13 9.62
N LYS A 30 4.70 17.20 10.67
CA LYS A 30 4.76 16.28 11.82
C LYS A 30 3.96 15.04 11.47
N THR A 31 4.54 13.87 11.65
CA THR A 31 3.80 12.62 11.46
C THR A 31 2.80 12.41 12.58
N VAL A 32 1.56 12.05 12.24
CA VAL A 32 0.45 11.85 13.21
C VAL A 32 0.04 10.38 13.22
N TYR A 33 -0.25 9.81 12.05
CA TYR A 33 -0.63 8.41 11.91
C TYR A 33 0.22 7.74 10.84
N VAL A 34 0.67 6.52 11.08
CA VAL A 34 1.38 5.73 10.07
C VAL A 34 0.82 4.33 10.06
N TYR A 35 0.44 3.85 8.87
CA TYR A 35 0.06 2.46 8.69
C TYR A 35 1.32 1.63 8.45
N ILE A 36 1.43 0.53 9.21
CA ILE A 36 2.48 -0.48 9.07
C ILE A 36 1.80 -1.78 8.67
N GLY A 37 2.15 -2.31 7.50
CA GLY A 37 1.43 -3.44 6.92
C GLY A 37 2.27 -4.30 5.98
N GLN A 38 1.67 -4.70 4.86
CA GLN A 38 2.23 -5.71 3.95
C GLN A 38 3.59 -5.31 3.35
N LEU A 39 3.81 -4.02 3.09
CA LEU A 39 5.09 -3.56 2.55
C LEU A 39 6.21 -3.75 3.58
N GLU A 40 6.01 -3.26 4.81
CA GLU A 40 6.97 -3.47 5.89
C GLU A 40 7.16 -4.96 6.20
N GLU A 41 6.10 -5.77 6.20
CA GLU A 41 6.23 -7.24 6.34
C GLU A 41 7.15 -7.82 5.27
N SER A 42 6.97 -7.41 4.00
CA SER A 42 7.74 -7.93 2.87
C SER A 42 9.22 -7.53 2.93
N ILE A 43 9.49 -6.30 3.38
CA ILE A 43 10.85 -5.81 3.63
C ILE A 43 11.52 -6.62 4.73
N LEU A 44 10.82 -6.79 5.87
CA LEU A 44 11.38 -7.46 7.06
C LEU A 44 11.59 -8.96 6.85
N ASN A 45 10.76 -9.59 6.03
CA ASN A 45 10.89 -11.00 5.67
C ASN A 45 11.87 -11.23 4.49
N ASN A 46 12.52 -10.19 3.99
CA ASN A 46 13.42 -10.23 2.83
C ASN A 46 12.77 -10.79 1.55
N THR A 47 11.45 -10.69 1.42
CA THR A 47 10.73 -11.05 0.18
C THR A 47 10.73 -9.91 -0.83
N LEU A 48 11.06 -8.70 -0.39
CA LEU A 48 11.26 -7.52 -1.21
C LEU A 48 12.68 -6.95 -0.99
N PRO A 49 13.63 -7.14 -1.93
CA PRO A 49 14.96 -6.56 -1.81
C PRO A 49 14.89 -5.04 -1.94
N LEU A 50 15.53 -4.32 -1.03
CA LEU A 50 15.58 -2.86 -1.05
C LEU A 50 16.78 -2.34 -1.85
N PRO A 51 16.63 -1.24 -2.60
CA PRO A 51 17.74 -0.60 -3.30
C PRO A 51 18.71 0.14 -2.36
N GLY A 52 18.33 0.35 -1.10
CA GLY A 52 19.17 0.99 -0.09
C GLY A 52 18.46 1.18 1.24
N ARG A 53 19.10 1.96 2.12
CA ARG A 53 18.54 2.41 3.40
C ARG A 53 17.24 3.19 3.19
N VAL A 54 16.19 2.85 3.95
CA VAL A 54 14.91 3.59 3.93
C VAL A 54 14.31 3.76 5.31
N VAL A 55 13.64 4.88 5.54
CA VAL A 55 12.67 5.04 6.64
C VAL A 55 11.41 4.23 6.34
N LEU A 56 10.92 3.46 7.31
CA LEU A 56 9.73 2.62 7.16
C LEU A 56 8.41 3.42 7.24
N GLY A 57 7.28 2.82 6.88
CA GLY A 57 5.96 3.42 6.96
C GLY A 57 5.57 4.13 5.67
N SER A 58 5.04 3.39 4.70
CA SER A 58 4.77 3.93 3.36
C SER A 58 3.60 4.89 3.26
N THR A 59 2.64 4.85 4.18
CA THR A 59 1.41 5.65 4.08
C THR A 59 0.89 6.04 5.46
N GLY A 60 0.21 7.18 5.53
CA GLY A 60 -0.10 7.80 6.80
C GLY A 60 -0.78 9.15 6.68
N VAL A 61 -0.89 9.81 7.82
CA VAL A 61 -1.39 11.17 7.96
C VAL A 61 -0.32 12.01 8.64
N VAL A 62 -0.06 13.17 8.05
CA VAL A 62 0.90 14.13 8.60
C VAL A 62 0.21 15.49 8.78
N LYS A 63 0.64 16.28 9.76
CA LYS A 63 0.20 17.67 9.94
C LYS A 63 1.23 18.60 9.33
N ALA A 64 0.83 19.39 8.34
CA ALA A 64 1.72 20.34 7.70
C ALA A 64 2.08 21.50 8.65
N ILE A 65 3.36 21.79 8.76
CA ILE A 65 3.91 22.83 9.65
C ILE A 65 4.39 24.02 8.83
N GLU A 66 5.14 23.74 7.76
CA GLU A 66 5.77 24.74 6.92
C GLU A 66 5.85 24.21 5.49
N SER A 67 5.78 25.11 4.51
CA SER A 67 5.93 24.78 3.10
C SER A 67 6.90 25.74 2.43
N ILE A 68 7.82 25.23 1.62
CA ILE A 68 8.81 26.04 0.91
C ILE A 68 8.46 26.04 -0.57
N GLY A 69 7.98 27.17 -1.09
CA GLY A 69 7.61 27.32 -2.51
C GLY A 69 6.32 26.60 -2.90
N VAL A 70 5.48 26.25 -1.93
CA VAL A 70 4.14 25.68 -2.11
C VAL A 70 3.20 26.38 -1.15
N GLU A 71 2.08 26.90 -1.62
CA GLU A 71 1.08 27.58 -0.78
C GLU A 71 -0.09 26.64 -0.46
N GLY A 72 -0.81 26.91 0.64
CA GLY A 72 -2.14 26.32 0.89
C GLY A 72 -2.22 25.14 1.86
N PHE A 73 -1.11 24.53 2.28
CA PHE A 73 -1.15 23.32 3.13
C PHE A 73 -0.93 23.58 4.63
N VAL A 74 -0.41 24.73 5.03
CA VAL A 74 0.05 24.92 6.42
C VAL A 74 -1.12 24.82 7.41
N GLY A 75 -0.96 23.97 8.43
CA GLY A 75 -1.93 23.78 9.50
C GLY A 75 -2.91 22.62 9.29
N SER A 76 -3.06 22.12 8.06
CA SER A 76 -3.97 21.02 7.73
C SER A 76 -3.32 19.64 7.92
N TYR A 77 -4.17 18.61 7.91
CA TYR A 77 -3.76 17.22 7.90
C TYR A 77 -3.76 16.71 6.46
N LEU A 78 -2.63 16.13 6.05
CA LEU A 78 -2.40 15.62 4.71
C LEU A 78 -2.41 14.10 4.75
N ILE A 79 -3.21 13.48 3.88
CA ILE A 79 -3.20 12.04 3.66
C ILE A 79 -2.09 11.74 2.65
N VAL A 80 -1.11 10.94 3.07
CA VAL A 80 0.10 10.66 2.28
C VAL A 80 -0.02 9.31 1.57
N SER A 81 -0.04 9.37 0.24
CA SER A 81 0.02 8.23 -0.67
C SER A 81 1.41 7.55 -0.63
N PRO A 82 1.47 6.21 -0.67
CA PRO A 82 2.75 5.50 -0.75
C PRO A 82 3.40 5.59 -2.13
N ILE A 83 2.64 5.91 -3.19
CA ILE A 83 3.10 5.88 -4.58
C ILE A 83 3.14 7.31 -5.12
N SER A 84 4.27 7.68 -5.72
CA SER A 84 4.36 8.74 -6.71
C SER A 84 4.77 8.18 -8.08
N ARG A 85 4.85 9.05 -9.09
CA ARG A 85 5.17 8.65 -10.48
C ARG A 85 6.50 7.90 -10.60
N HIS A 86 7.46 8.16 -9.71
CA HIS A 86 8.82 7.64 -9.81
C HIS A 86 9.26 6.82 -8.60
N ASN A 87 8.54 6.94 -7.48
CA ASN A 87 9.01 6.43 -6.20
C ASN A 87 7.86 5.84 -5.37
N VAL A 88 8.24 4.94 -4.48
CA VAL A 88 7.40 4.33 -3.46
C VAL A 88 8.02 4.61 -2.10
N LEU A 89 7.27 5.26 -1.22
CA LEU A 89 7.68 5.53 0.16
C LEU A 89 7.93 4.21 0.90
N ALA A 90 8.95 4.23 1.76
CA ALA A 90 9.50 3.05 2.46
C ALA A 90 10.10 1.97 1.56
N TYR A 91 10.35 2.24 0.27
CA TYR A 91 11.04 1.32 -0.64
C TYR A 91 12.24 1.95 -1.34
N ASN A 92 12.03 2.99 -2.15
CA ASN A 92 13.11 3.75 -2.81
C ASN A 92 13.06 5.25 -2.45
N ALA A 93 12.15 5.63 -1.56
CA ALA A 93 12.09 6.91 -0.88
C ALA A 93 11.82 6.69 0.61
N ASP A 94 12.28 7.61 1.46
CA ASP A 94 12.04 7.54 2.91
C ASP A 94 10.54 7.65 3.23
N GLY A 95 10.04 6.77 4.10
CA GLY A 95 8.67 6.76 4.58
C GLY A 95 8.39 7.71 5.75
N LEU A 96 7.41 7.34 6.57
CA LEU A 96 6.75 8.22 7.53
C LEU A 96 7.02 7.88 9.00
N LEU A 97 7.65 6.74 9.34
CA LEU A 97 7.98 6.37 10.73
C LEU A 97 9.15 7.21 11.27
N THR A 98 8.85 8.48 11.46
CA THR A 98 9.70 9.54 11.96
C THR A 98 8.81 10.60 12.62
N SER A 99 9.33 11.34 13.60
CA SER A 99 8.58 12.43 14.24
C SER A 99 8.22 13.56 13.25
N TYR A 100 9.13 13.87 12.33
CA TYR A 100 8.96 14.90 11.30
C TYR A 100 9.46 14.38 9.97
N THR A 101 8.87 14.85 8.88
CA THR A 101 9.22 14.43 7.52
C THR A 101 9.03 15.56 6.52
N ALA A 102 9.81 15.53 5.43
CA ALA A 102 9.64 16.40 4.29
C ALA A 102 8.86 15.65 3.21
N ILE A 103 7.66 16.12 2.88
CA ILE A 103 6.76 15.48 1.92
C ILE A 103 6.68 16.32 0.66
N LYS A 104 6.83 15.67 -0.50
CA LYS A 104 6.57 16.31 -1.79
C LYS A 104 5.07 16.31 -2.09
N PRO A 105 4.53 17.37 -2.72
CA PRO A 105 3.11 17.47 -3.07
C PRO A 105 2.58 16.28 -3.88
N GLU A 106 3.42 15.62 -4.68
CA GLU A 106 3.06 14.42 -5.45
C GLU A 106 2.61 13.22 -4.61
N TYR A 107 2.94 13.20 -3.31
CA TYR A 107 2.48 12.17 -2.38
C TYR A 107 1.21 12.57 -1.62
N ILE A 108 0.70 13.79 -1.78
CA ILE A 108 -0.52 14.21 -1.10
C ILE A 108 -1.72 13.68 -1.87
N LEU A 109 -2.50 12.82 -1.24
CA LEU A 109 -3.76 12.34 -1.82
C LEU A 109 -4.89 13.34 -1.57
N GLU A 110 -5.03 13.79 -0.33
CA GLU A 110 -6.09 14.68 0.12
C GLU A 110 -5.65 15.52 1.32
N GLU A 111 -6.35 16.63 1.52
CA GLU A 111 -6.20 17.54 2.64
C GLU A 111 -7.47 17.54 3.51
N HIS A 112 -7.28 17.56 4.84
CA HIS A 112 -8.35 17.51 5.83
C HIS A 112 -8.10 18.48 6.97
N LEU A 113 -9.18 19.00 7.57
CA LEU A 113 -9.13 19.86 8.75
C LEU A 113 -8.91 19.07 10.05
N GLU A 114 -9.33 17.81 10.07
CA GLU A 114 -9.25 16.93 11.23
C GLU A 114 -8.56 15.61 10.87
N ALA A 115 -7.87 15.03 11.85
CA ALA A 115 -7.13 13.81 11.66
C ALA A 115 -7.92 12.59 12.17
N ASN A 116 -8.07 11.58 11.34
CA ASN A 116 -8.61 10.28 11.73
C ASN A 116 -7.55 9.18 11.46
N PRO A 117 -7.27 8.27 12.40
CA PRO A 117 -6.29 7.20 12.19
C PRO A 117 -6.50 6.40 10.90
N PHE A 118 -7.75 6.07 10.57
CA PHE A 118 -8.09 5.24 9.42
C PHE A 118 -7.91 5.96 8.08
N MET A 119 -7.68 7.28 8.07
CA MET A 119 -7.21 7.97 6.87
C MET A 119 -5.84 7.45 6.41
N ALA A 120 -5.02 6.90 7.31
CA ALA A 120 -3.71 6.33 6.98
C ALA A 120 -3.78 5.17 5.98
N ILE A 121 -4.89 4.42 5.91
CA ILE A 121 -5.06 3.31 4.95
C ILE A 121 -5.78 3.73 3.67
N LYS A 122 -6.38 4.93 3.64
CA LYS A 122 -7.21 5.40 2.53
C LYS A 122 -6.48 5.35 1.18
N PRO A 123 -5.19 5.71 1.06
CA PRO A 123 -4.50 5.60 -0.22
C PRO A 123 -4.43 4.17 -0.76
N LEU A 124 -4.20 3.19 0.12
CA LEU A 124 -4.15 1.77 -0.28
C LEU A 124 -5.50 1.26 -0.72
N VAL A 125 -6.57 1.71 -0.05
CA VAL A 125 -7.96 1.37 -0.41
C VAL A 125 -8.34 2.03 -1.74
N ALA A 126 -8.07 3.32 -1.91
CA ALA A 126 -8.35 4.06 -3.15
C ALA A 126 -7.62 3.43 -4.34
N HIS A 127 -6.36 3.06 -4.16
CA HIS A 127 -5.59 2.34 -5.18
C HIS A 127 -6.20 0.97 -5.49
N GLY A 128 -6.61 0.22 -4.47
CA GLY A 128 -7.29 -1.06 -4.66
C GLY A 128 -8.59 -0.92 -5.45
N VAL A 129 -9.39 0.13 -5.18
CA VAL A 129 -10.61 0.47 -5.91
C VAL A 129 -10.32 0.79 -7.37
N GLU A 130 -9.26 1.55 -7.65
CA GLU A 130 -8.84 1.83 -9.02
C GLU A 130 -8.44 0.55 -9.77
N LEU A 131 -7.64 -0.32 -9.15
CA LEU A 131 -7.23 -1.60 -9.75
C LEU A 131 -8.42 -2.53 -10.01
N GLY A 132 -9.34 -2.63 -9.05
CA GLY A 132 -10.55 -3.47 -9.17
C GLY A 132 -11.52 -2.97 -10.24
N SER A 133 -11.57 -1.65 -10.48
CA SER A 133 -12.42 -1.07 -11.52
C SER A 133 -11.93 -1.37 -12.94
N GLU A 134 -10.69 -1.82 -13.12
CA GLU A 134 -10.14 -2.25 -14.41
C GLU A 134 -10.38 -3.74 -14.72
N ALA A 135 -10.92 -4.48 -13.75
CA ALA A 135 -11.11 -5.91 -13.82
C ALA A 135 -12.57 -6.29 -14.12
N GLY A 136 -12.77 -7.42 -14.80
CA GLY A 136 -14.09 -8.00 -15.06
C GLY A 136 -14.01 -9.46 -15.51
N GLY A 137 -15.08 -10.22 -15.33
CA GLY A 137 -15.10 -11.66 -15.58
C GLY A 137 -14.54 -12.49 -14.42
N VAL A 138 -13.77 -13.54 -14.71
CA VAL A 138 -13.08 -14.33 -13.67
C VAL A 138 -11.80 -13.61 -13.28
N VAL A 139 -11.78 -13.04 -12.06
CA VAL A 139 -10.68 -12.17 -11.60
C VAL A 139 -9.87 -12.87 -10.52
N VAL A 140 -8.56 -12.98 -10.73
CA VAL A 140 -7.62 -13.40 -9.69
C VAL A 140 -6.87 -12.18 -9.18
N VAL A 141 -6.84 -11.98 -7.87
CA VAL A 141 -6.10 -10.90 -7.22
C VAL A 141 -4.95 -11.52 -6.40
N SER A 142 -3.71 -11.14 -6.71
CA SER A 142 -2.52 -11.60 -5.97
C SER A 142 -2.40 -10.81 -4.67
N GLY A 143 -2.48 -11.50 -3.53
CA GLY A 143 -2.33 -10.92 -2.20
C GLY A 143 -3.58 -10.99 -1.32
N CYS A 144 -3.45 -10.58 -0.04
CA CYS A 144 -4.54 -10.53 0.95
C CYS A 144 -4.52 -9.28 1.85
N GLY A 145 -3.64 -8.33 1.57
CA GLY A 145 -3.52 -7.06 2.25
C GLY A 145 -4.57 -6.05 1.80
N VAL A 146 -4.46 -4.81 2.30
CA VAL A 146 -5.49 -3.77 2.14
C VAL A 146 -5.81 -3.50 0.67
N THR A 147 -4.78 -3.38 -0.19
CA THR A 147 -4.97 -3.14 -1.63
C THR A 147 -5.65 -4.32 -2.31
N ALA A 148 -5.20 -5.56 -2.07
CA ALA A 148 -5.80 -6.77 -2.61
C ALA A 148 -7.28 -6.93 -2.23
N LEU A 149 -7.57 -6.77 -0.93
CA LEU A 149 -8.93 -6.83 -0.39
C LEU A 149 -9.83 -5.77 -1.04
N SER A 150 -9.32 -4.55 -1.17
CA SER A 150 -10.07 -3.45 -1.77
C SER A 150 -10.35 -3.70 -3.25
N SER A 151 -9.38 -4.23 -4.02
CA SER A 151 -9.59 -4.63 -5.42
C SER A 151 -10.65 -5.72 -5.56
N ALA A 152 -10.56 -6.78 -4.76
CA ALA A 152 -11.54 -7.86 -4.78
C ALA A 152 -12.94 -7.36 -4.37
N LEU A 153 -13.05 -6.57 -3.30
CA LEU A 153 -14.33 -5.99 -2.89
C LEU A 153 -14.92 -5.07 -3.96
N THR A 154 -14.10 -4.27 -4.66
CA THR A 154 -14.59 -3.46 -5.76
C THR A 154 -15.17 -4.30 -6.89
N VAL A 155 -14.49 -5.38 -7.30
CA VAL A 155 -15.01 -6.30 -8.33
C VAL A 155 -16.36 -6.88 -7.91
N LEU A 156 -16.47 -7.34 -6.66
CA LEU A 156 -17.69 -7.94 -6.13
C LEU A 156 -18.85 -6.92 -6.02
N ARG A 157 -18.59 -5.74 -5.45
CA ARG A 157 -19.62 -4.72 -5.16
C ARG A 157 -20.16 -4.07 -6.43
N GLU A 158 -19.32 -3.92 -7.44
CA GLU A 158 -19.68 -3.31 -8.72
C GLU A 158 -20.25 -4.34 -9.71
N GLY A 159 -20.37 -5.62 -9.33
CA GLY A 159 -20.91 -6.67 -10.18
C GLY A 159 -20.04 -6.96 -11.42
N LEU A 160 -18.73 -6.71 -11.33
CA LEU A 160 -17.80 -6.87 -12.45
C LEU A 160 -17.39 -8.33 -12.67
N GLY A 161 -17.55 -9.18 -11.66
CA GLY A 161 -17.19 -10.58 -11.73
C GLY A 161 -17.08 -11.26 -10.37
N GLU A 162 -16.48 -12.45 -10.37
CA GLU A 162 -16.19 -13.23 -9.16
C GLU A 162 -14.69 -13.12 -8.84
N PRO A 163 -14.31 -12.37 -7.78
CA PRO A 163 -12.93 -12.22 -7.40
C PRO A 163 -12.45 -13.41 -6.56
N ILE A 164 -11.25 -13.90 -6.87
CA ILE A 164 -10.55 -14.93 -6.10
C ILE A 164 -9.21 -14.35 -5.65
N LEU A 165 -8.98 -14.29 -4.35
CA LEU A 165 -7.70 -13.87 -3.77
C LEU A 165 -6.72 -15.05 -3.71
N TYR A 166 -5.56 -14.90 -4.34
CA TYR A 166 -4.44 -15.83 -4.15
C TYR A 166 -3.61 -15.37 -2.94
N CYS A 167 -3.64 -16.20 -1.90
CA CYS A 167 -3.18 -15.88 -0.56
C CYS A 167 -2.21 -16.94 -0.03
N GLU A 168 -0.90 -16.69 -0.05
CA GLU A 168 0.05 -17.64 0.56
C GLU A 168 0.03 -17.57 2.11
N GLY A 169 -0.28 -16.40 2.64
CA GLY A 169 -0.25 -16.11 4.08
C GLY A 169 -1.63 -16.12 4.76
N TYR A 170 -1.83 -15.11 5.61
CA TYR A 170 -2.99 -14.98 6.48
C TYR A 170 -4.22 -14.47 5.72
N SER A 171 -5.22 -15.34 5.54
CA SER A 171 -6.43 -15.04 4.75
C SER A 171 -7.70 -14.76 5.57
N LYS A 172 -7.62 -14.77 6.91
CA LYS A 172 -8.79 -14.59 7.79
C LYS A 172 -9.61 -13.32 7.48
N PRO A 173 -9.01 -12.13 7.26
CA PRO A 173 -9.76 -10.91 6.99
C PRO A 173 -10.56 -11.01 5.69
N ALA A 174 -9.97 -11.60 4.64
CA ALA A 174 -10.66 -11.84 3.37
C ALA A 174 -11.90 -12.73 3.57
N LEU A 175 -11.77 -13.84 4.30
CA LEU A 175 -12.89 -14.74 4.61
C LEU A 175 -13.98 -14.04 5.42
N GLN A 176 -13.62 -13.19 6.38
CA GLN A 176 -14.58 -12.40 7.18
C GLN A 176 -15.33 -11.35 6.34
N LEU A 177 -14.74 -10.93 5.22
CA LEU A 177 -15.35 -10.02 4.25
C LEU A 177 -16.16 -10.77 3.17
N GLY A 178 -16.29 -12.10 3.29
CA GLY A 178 -17.03 -12.94 2.35
C GLY A 178 -16.32 -13.15 1.01
N LEU A 179 -14.99 -12.96 0.96
CA LEU A 179 -14.20 -13.14 -0.25
C LEU A 179 -13.67 -14.58 -0.35
N ASN A 180 -13.61 -15.08 -1.58
CA ASN A 180 -13.01 -16.38 -1.88
C ASN A 180 -11.49 -16.27 -1.85
N THR A 181 -10.84 -17.19 -1.14
CA THR A 181 -9.38 -17.23 -1.01
C THR A 181 -8.85 -18.59 -1.37
N VAL A 182 -7.74 -18.65 -2.10
CA VAL A 182 -7.02 -19.88 -2.41
C VAL A 182 -5.56 -19.74 -2.01
N LYS A 183 -4.93 -20.85 -1.58
CA LYS A 183 -3.52 -20.88 -1.21
C LYS A 183 -2.62 -21.58 -2.24
N HIS A 184 -3.22 -22.44 -3.05
CA HIS A 184 -2.52 -23.25 -4.02
C HIS A 184 -3.02 -22.90 -5.41
N VAL A 185 -2.09 -22.71 -6.35
CA VAL A 185 -2.42 -22.34 -7.74
C VAL A 185 -3.25 -23.42 -8.43
N SER A 186 -3.12 -24.69 -8.02
CA SER A 186 -3.96 -25.79 -8.51
C SER A 186 -5.46 -25.61 -8.22
N ASN A 187 -5.81 -24.73 -7.28
CA ASN A 187 -7.20 -24.47 -6.90
C ASN A 187 -7.75 -23.20 -7.57
N LEU A 188 -6.95 -22.55 -8.43
CA LEU A 188 -7.43 -21.45 -9.26
C LEU A 188 -8.19 -22.01 -10.46
N PRO A 189 -9.17 -21.25 -10.98
CA PRO A 189 -9.92 -21.66 -12.16
C PRO A 189 -9.00 -21.80 -13.38
N GLU A 190 -9.32 -22.74 -14.26
CA GLU A 190 -8.56 -22.98 -15.51
C GLU A 190 -8.55 -21.78 -16.44
N ARG A 191 -9.60 -20.95 -16.38
CA ARG A 191 -9.72 -19.73 -17.18
C ARG A 191 -9.82 -18.51 -16.28
N VAL A 192 -8.83 -17.62 -16.42
CA VAL A 192 -8.77 -16.32 -15.74
C VAL A 192 -8.83 -15.23 -16.80
N ASP A 193 -9.81 -14.33 -16.68
CA ASP A 193 -9.92 -13.20 -17.61
C ASP A 193 -8.95 -12.08 -17.21
N VAL A 194 -8.86 -11.79 -15.90
CA VAL A 194 -8.01 -10.71 -15.37
C VAL A 194 -7.19 -11.17 -14.17
N LEU A 195 -5.89 -10.88 -14.20
CA LEU A 195 -4.99 -11.01 -13.05
C LEU A 195 -4.62 -9.62 -12.51
N VAL A 196 -4.89 -9.36 -11.24
CA VAL A 196 -4.52 -8.11 -10.56
C VAL A 196 -3.34 -8.37 -9.64
N LEU A 197 -2.20 -7.74 -9.92
CA LEU A 197 -0.97 -7.87 -9.12
C LEU A 197 -0.90 -6.71 -8.13
N THR A 198 -1.03 -6.99 -6.84
CA THR A 198 -1.12 -5.95 -5.80
C THR A 198 0.03 -5.91 -4.81
N GLU A 199 0.73 -7.04 -4.62
CA GLU A 199 1.69 -7.24 -3.53
C GLU A 199 3.07 -7.74 -4.00
N PRO A 200 4.13 -7.46 -3.22
CA PRO A 200 5.47 -7.96 -3.50
C PRO A 200 5.50 -9.48 -3.47
N GLY A 201 6.20 -10.09 -4.43
CA GLY A 201 6.34 -11.54 -4.48
C GLY A 201 6.72 -12.02 -5.87
N VAL A 202 7.99 -11.84 -6.23
CA VAL A 202 8.50 -12.18 -7.59
C VAL A 202 8.18 -13.63 -7.96
N SER A 203 8.39 -14.58 -7.03
CA SER A 203 8.10 -15.99 -7.22
C SER A 203 6.60 -16.26 -7.42
N VAL A 204 5.75 -15.63 -6.61
CA VAL A 204 4.29 -15.75 -6.67
C VAL A 204 3.76 -15.18 -7.98
N ASN A 205 4.12 -13.94 -8.28
CA ASN A 205 3.68 -13.25 -9.49
C ASN A 205 4.16 -14.02 -10.73
N TYR A 206 5.38 -14.58 -10.72
CA TYR A 206 5.86 -15.48 -11.80
C TYR A 206 5.00 -16.70 -11.98
N LYS A 207 4.70 -17.39 -10.87
CA LYS A 207 3.91 -18.60 -10.89
C LYS A 207 2.49 -18.33 -11.41
N LEU A 208 1.85 -17.25 -10.96
CA LEU A 208 0.52 -16.86 -11.42
C LEU A 208 0.51 -16.48 -12.91
N LEU A 209 1.46 -15.64 -13.34
CA LEU A 209 1.57 -15.21 -14.74
C LEU A 209 1.83 -16.39 -15.68
N LYS A 210 2.63 -17.37 -15.26
CA LYS A 210 2.98 -18.53 -16.06
C LYS A 210 1.85 -19.57 -16.17
N LEU A 211 0.97 -19.66 -15.17
CA LEU A 211 -0.02 -20.75 -15.10
C LEU A 211 -1.43 -20.29 -15.50
N LEU A 212 -1.77 -19.01 -15.33
CA LEU A 212 -3.14 -18.53 -15.50
C LEU A 212 -3.44 -17.98 -16.91
N HIS A 213 -2.41 -17.61 -17.68
CA HIS A 213 -2.52 -17.03 -19.02
C HIS A 213 -3.66 -16.00 -19.18
N PRO A 214 -3.71 -14.96 -18.32
CA PRO A 214 -4.83 -14.02 -18.31
C PRO A 214 -4.85 -13.15 -19.58
N ARG A 215 -6.06 -12.74 -20.00
CA ARG A 215 -6.23 -11.82 -21.14
C ARG A 215 -5.80 -10.40 -20.80
N ARG A 216 -5.95 -10.01 -19.53
CA ARG A 216 -5.54 -8.71 -19.01
C ARG A 216 -4.80 -8.85 -17.69
N ILE A 217 -3.74 -8.07 -17.52
CA ILE A 217 -2.97 -7.96 -16.29
C ILE A 217 -3.05 -6.51 -15.80
N VAL A 218 -3.54 -6.30 -14.59
CA VAL A 218 -3.58 -5.00 -13.93
C VAL A 218 -2.50 -4.94 -12.87
N VAL A 219 -1.56 -4.01 -12.99
CA VAL A 219 -0.33 -4.00 -12.18
C VAL A 219 -0.30 -2.79 -11.26
N SER A 220 -0.23 -3.07 -9.95
CA SER A 220 0.11 -2.10 -8.91
C SER A 220 1.62 -1.90 -8.83
N PRO A 221 2.12 -0.67 -8.62
CA PRO A 221 3.51 -0.41 -8.26
C PRO A 221 3.93 -1.12 -6.97
N LEU A 222 2.98 -1.34 -6.04
CA LEU A 222 3.22 -2.08 -4.80
C LEU A 222 3.46 -3.58 -5.03
N SER A 223 3.20 -4.09 -6.24
CA SER A 223 3.58 -5.46 -6.60
C SER A 223 5.06 -5.63 -6.90
N PHE A 224 5.76 -4.51 -7.18
CA PHE A 224 7.14 -4.48 -7.65
C PHE A 224 7.41 -5.39 -8.86
N THR A 225 6.37 -5.67 -9.64
CA THR A 225 6.46 -6.49 -10.85
C THR A 225 7.00 -5.62 -11.98
N ALA A 226 8.28 -5.79 -12.31
CA ALA A 226 8.96 -5.07 -13.38
C ALA A 226 9.08 -5.87 -14.69
N TRP A 227 8.55 -7.09 -14.73
CA TRP A 227 8.62 -7.99 -15.88
C TRP A 227 7.32 -8.79 -15.98
N ILE A 228 6.93 -9.12 -17.21
CA ILE A 228 5.80 -9.98 -17.52
C ILE A 228 6.32 -11.02 -18.52
N PRO A 229 6.14 -12.32 -18.25
CA PRO A 229 6.64 -13.35 -19.15
C PRO A 229 5.81 -13.31 -20.44
N VAL A 230 6.48 -13.32 -21.58
CA VAL A 230 5.82 -13.42 -22.88
C VAL A 230 5.55 -14.91 -23.14
N ASP A 231 4.27 -15.26 -23.31
CA ASP A 231 3.88 -16.58 -23.76
C ASP A 231 3.56 -16.54 -25.27
N PRO A 232 4.36 -17.18 -26.13
CA PRO A 232 4.12 -17.21 -27.56
C PRO A 232 2.81 -17.94 -27.95
N GLY A 233 2.20 -18.72 -27.04
CA GLY A 233 0.91 -19.37 -27.25
C GLY A 233 -0.31 -18.48 -27.01
N VAL A 234 -0.14 -17.27 -26.48
CA VAL A 234 -1.23 -16.33 -26.20
C VAL A 234 -1.21 -15.21 -27.23
N GLU A 235 -2.26 -15.09 -28.04
CA GLU A 235 -2.33 -14.14 -29.16
C GLU A 235 -2.21 -12.67 -28.71
N LYS A 236 -2.79 -12.31 -27.56
CA LYS A 236 -2.75 -10.94 -27.04
C LYS A 236 -3.00 -10.90 -25.53
N ILE A 237 -2.13 -10.20 -24.81
CA ILE A 237 -2.30 -9.86 -23.39
C ILE A 237 -2.29 -8.34 -23.28
N GLU A 238 -3.31 -7.78 -22.63
CA GLU A 238 -3.35 -6.36 -22.28
C GLU A 238 -2.72 -6.14 -20.91
N VAL A 239 -1.83 -5.16 -20.78
CA VAL A 239 -1.21 -4.83 -19.49
C VAL A 239 -1.53 -3.38 -19.13
N VAL A 240 -2.15 -3.19 -17.98
CA VAL A 240 -2.54 -1.88 -17.44
C VAL A 240 -1.71 -1.59 -16.19
N TYR A 241 -0.79 -0.64 -16.28
CA TYR A 241 0.00 -0.16 -15.14
C TYR A 241 -0.65 1.08 -14.52
N LYS A 242 -0.84 1.08 -13.20
CA LYS A 242 -1.35 2.23 -12.45
C LYS A 242 -0.21 2.96 -11.76
N ASP A 243 0.28 4.05 -12.36
CA ASP A 243 1.50 4.76 -11.93
C ASP A 243 1.34 5.68 -10.70
N ARG A 244 0.11 5.86 -10.20
CA ARG A 244 -0.22 6.73 -9.07
C ARG A 244 -1.54 6.30 -8.43
N VAL A 245 -1.79 6.76 -7.22
CA VAL A 245 -3.08 6.58 -6.54
C VAL A 245 -4.05 7.67 -6.97
N ARG A 246 -5.27 7.29 -7.35
CA ARG A 246 -6.38 8.23 -7.59
C ARG A 246 -7.63 7.77 -6.86
N VAL A 247 -8.44 8.72 -6.37
CA VAL A 247 -9.75 8.43 -5.80
C VAL A 247 -10.79 8.39 -6.92
N VAL A 248 -10.84 7.28 -7.67
CA VAL A 248 -11.73 7.14 -8.85
C VAL A 248 -13.21 6.97 -8.48
N LYS A 249 -13.48 6.41 -7.28
CA LYS A 249 -14.85 6.21 -6.74
C LYS A 249 -14.87 6.59 -5.26
N PRO A 250 -15.05 7.88 -4.92
CA PRO A 250 -14.94 8.37 -3.55
C PRO A 250 -15.88 7.67 -2.56
N GLN A 251 -17.15 7.46 -2.93
CA GLN A 251 -18.14 6.84 -2.05
C GLN A 251 -17.79 5.38 -1.74
N LEU A 252 -17.41 4.61 -2.77
CA LEU A 252 -16.97 3.23 -2.58
C LEU A 252 -15.70 3.17 -1.73
N THR A 253 -14.74 4.07 -1.98
CA THR A 253 -13.50 4.18 -1.19
C THR A 253 -13.81 4.36 0.29
N GLU A 254 -14.69 5.30 0.65
CA GLU A 254 -15.09 5.54 2.05
C GLU A 254 -15.83 4.36 2.70
N VAL A 255 -16.63 3.62 1.92
CA VAL A 255 -17.26 2.39 2.41
C VAL A 255 -16.21 1.33 2.71
N LEU A 256 -15.29 1.09 1.78
CA LEU A 256 -14.25 0.06 1.93
C LEU A 256 -13.22 0.41 3.01
N VAL A 257 -12.86 1.69 3.18
CA VAL A 257 -12.02 2.14 4.31
C VAL A 257 -12.67 1.72 5.62
N ARG A 258 -13.96 2.01 5.82
CA ARG A 258 -14.69 1.65 7.06
C ARG A 258 -14.81 0.15 7.26
N GLU A 259 -14.99 -0.61 6.18
CA GLU A 259 -15.14 -2.07 6.25
C GLU A 259 -13.81 -2.75 6.62
N ILE A 260 -12.72 -2.36 5.97
CA ILE A 260 -11.38 -2.91 6.18
C ILE A 260 -10.79 -2.46 7.53
N ALA A 261 -11.02 -1.20 7.92
CA ALA A 261 -10.54 -0.62 9.17
C ALA A 261 -10.92 -1.43 10.42
N ARG A 262 -12.06 -2.15 10.39
CA ARG A 262 -12.51 -3.03 11.49
C ARG A 262 -11.52 -4.14 11.84
N ASN A 263 -10.62 -4.47 10.92
CA ASN A 263 -9.60 -5.50 11.07
C ASN A 263 -8.20 -4.94 11.36
N ILE A 264 -8.07 -3.63 11.52
CA ILE A 264 -6.80 -2.94 11.74
C ILE A 264 -6.82 -2.25 13.11
N ARG A 265 -5.82 -2.55 13.94
CA ARG A 265 -5.70 -1.95 15.27
C ARG A 265 -5.00 -0.61 15.19
N VAL A 266 -5.43 0.33 16.01
CA VAL A 266 -4.71 1.59 16.25
C VAL A 266 -3.91 1.43 17.54
N VAL A 267 -2.60 1.67 17.48
CA VAL A 267 -1.68 1.57 18.60
C VAL A 267 -1.08 2.95 18.86
N LYS A 268 -1.33 3.48 20.05
CA LYS A 268 -0.74 4.76 20.47
C LYS A 268 0.67 4.54 21.00
N ILE A 269 1.62 5.31 20.51
CA ILE A 269 2.99 5.33 21.02
C ILE A 269 3.43 6.78 21.22
N ASP A 270 4.22 6.99 22.26
CA ASP A 270 4.86 8.26 22.64
C ASP A 270 6.23 8.46 21.98
N ASP A 271 6.87 7.39 21.51
CA ASP A 271 8.14 7.42 20.78
C ASP A 271 8.12 6.41 19.63
N VAL A 272 8.64 6.82 18.47
CA VAL A 272 8.85 5.99 17.27
C VAL A 272 9.63 4.70 17.61
N GLU A 273 10.53 4.72 18.60
CA GLU A 273 11.27 3.54 19.05
C GLU A 273 10.36 2.38 19.48
N LYS A 274 9.21 2.70 20.10
CA LYS A 274 8.26 1.66 20.54
C LYS A 274 7.61 0.91 19.37
N ALA A 275 7.65 1.46 18.15
CA ALA A 275 7.18 0.76 16.97
C ALA A 275 8.03 -0.50 16.65
N ILE A 276 9.28 -0.59 17.10
CA ILE A 276 10.13 -1.78 16.90
C ILE A 276 9.46 -3.04 17.45
N GLY A 277 8.87 -2.95 18.66
CA GLY A 277 8.22 -4.09 19.31
C GLY A 277 6.95 -4.56 18.60
N LEU A 278 6.48 -3.83 17.59
CA LEU A 278 5.30 -4.16 16.80
C LEU A 278 5.66 -4.80 15.45
N LEU A 279 6.96 -4.93 15.13
CA LEU A 279 7.45 -5.48 13.87
C LEU A 279 7.89 -6.95 14.02
N PRO A 280 7.69 -7.81 13.00
CA PRO A 280 6.91 -7.54 11.78
C PRO A 280 5.40 -7.45 12.08
N PRO A 281 4.65 -6.68 11.27
CA PRO A 281 3.20 -6.61 11.44
C PRO A 281 2.55 -7.98 11.20
N ARG A 282 1.39 -8.21 11.82
CA ARG A 282 0.60 -9.43 11.65
C ARG A 282 -0.78 -9.09 11.08
N GLY A 283 -1.36 -10.00 10.32
CA GLY A 283 -2.68 -9.81 9.73
C GLY A 283 -2.69 -8.68 8.71
N LEU A 284 -3.67 -7.77 8.78
CA LEU A 284 -3.67 -6.56 7.93
C LEU A 284 -2.75 -5.46 8.47
N GLY A 285 -1.93 -5.72 9.48
CA GLY A 285 -1.09 -4.71 10.11
C GLY A 285 -1.85 -3.83 11.10
N PHE A 286 -1.28 -2.66 11.39
CA PHE A 286 -1.76 -1.74 12.40
C PHE A 286 -1.42 -0.29 12.03
N ILE A 287 -2.12 0.63 12.66
CA ILE A 287 -1.87 2.08 12.53
C ILE A 287 -1.22 2.54 13.82
N VAL A 288 -0.03 3.11 13.70
CA VAL A 288 0.66 3.78 14.79
C VAL A 288 0.15 5.21 14.89
N SER A 289 -0.25 5.63 16.08
CA SER A 289 -0.55 7.02 16.43
C SER A 289 0.64 7.61 17.17
N LEU A 290 1.28 8.60 16.54
CA LEU A 290 2.40 9.38 17.07
C LEU A 290 1.82 10.69 17.62
N GLU A 291 1.59 10.74 18.93
CA GLU A 291 1.10 11.94 19.63
C GLU A 291 2.24 12.95 19.88
#